data_AF-A0A1G1E2J6-F1
#
_entry.id   AF-A0A1G1E2J6-F1
#
_cell.length_a   1.000
_cell.length_b   1.000
_cell.length_c   1.000
_cell.angle_alpha   90.00
_cell.angle_beta   90.00
_cell.angle_gamma   90.00
#
_symmetry.space_group_name_H-M   'P 1'
#
loop_
_entity.id
_entity.type
_entity.pdbx_description
1 polymer ?
#
loop_
_entity_poly.entity_id
_entity_poly.type
_entity_poly.pdbx_seq_one_letter_code
_entity_poly.pdbx_strand_id
1 'polypeptide(L)' 'MTHALKMRKQFILDPKKIRTVRKITKSKTDTEAINKALDIVIADNEIRNVLMTIRGKGKIRDIYGRCTD' A
#
# COMPACT_ATOMS: atom_id res chain seq x y z
N MET A 1 -11.48 23.09 -4.02
CA MET A 1 -10.88 21.84 -4.53
C MET A 1 -9.36 22.02 -4.49
N THR A 2 -8.68 21.40 -3.53
CA THR A 2 -7.22 21.47 -3.42
C THR A 2 -6.61 20.55 -4.48
N HIS A 3 -6.13 21.12 -5.59
CA HIS A 3 -5.35 20.36 -6.55
C HIS A 3 -4.04 19.97 -5.87
N ALA A 4 -3.80 18.66 -5.71
CA ALA A 4 -2.50 18.16 -5.26
C ALA A 4 -1.41 18.75 -6.16
N LEU A 5 -0.38 19.35 -5.56
CA LEU A 5 0.69 20.01 -6.27
C LEU A 5 1.43 18.98 -7.15
N LYS A 6 1.26 19.09 -8.47
CA LYS A 6 1.90 18.18 -9.43
C LYS A 6 3.26 18.75 -9.84
N MET A 7 4.33 18.05 -9.47
CA MET A 7 5.69 18.36 -9.90
C MET A 7 6.20 17.27 -10.84
N ARG A 8 6.70 17.65 -12.02
CA ARG A 8 7.35 16.72 -12.95
C ARG A 8 8.78 16.48 -12.50
N LYS A 9 9.15 15.22 -12.32
CA LYS A 9 10.53 14.78 -12.10
C LYS A 9 10.88 13.71 -13.14
N GLN A 10 12.15 13.71 -13.57
CA GLN A 10 12.67 12.70 -14.49
C GLN A 10 13.45 11.67 -13.69
N PHE A 11 13.14 10.39 -13.92
CA PHE A 11 13.79 9.26 -13.26
C PHE A 11 14.19 8.21 -14.31
N ILE A 12 15.32 7.57 -14.07
CA ILE A 12 15.73 6.38 -14.83
C ILE A 12 15.18 5.17 -14.06
N LEU A 13 14.17 4.51 -14.63
CA LEU A 13 13.46 3.40 -14.00
C LEU A 13 13.47 2.18 -14.91
N ASP A 14 13.47 1.00 -14.30
CA ASP A 14 13.37 -0.26 -15.04
C ASP A 14 11.99 -0.37 -15.72
N PRO A 15 11.92 -0.44 -17.06
CA PRO A 15 10.66 -0.53 -17.79
C PRO A 15 9.87 -1.80 -17.46
N LYS A 16 10.54 -2.90 -17.08
CA LYS A 16 9.87 -4.14 -16.66
C LYS A 16 9.11 -3.92 -15.36
N LYS A 17 9.70 -3.22 -14.40
CA LYS A 17 9.04 -2.88 -13.13
C LYS A 17 7.82 -1.99 -13.37
N ILE A 18 7.94 -0.95 -14.21
CA ILE A 18 6.81 -0.06 -14.54
C ILE A 18 5.66 -0.85 -15.16
N ARG A 19 5.94 -1.72 -16.13
CA ARG A 19 4.92 -2.57 -16.77
C ARG A 19 4.23 -3.49 -15.76
N THR A 20 4.98 -4.09 -14.84
CA THR A 20 4.42 -4.95 -13.80
C THR A 20 3.53 -4.16 -12.84
N VAL A 21 4.01 -3.02 -12.34
CA VAL A 21 3.24 -2.15 -11.45
C VAL A 21 1.96 -1.70 -12.13
N ARG A 22 2.01 -1.27 -13.39
CA ARG A 22 0.83 -0.85 -14.15
C ARG A 22 -0.22 -1.96 -14.28
N LYS A 23 0.20 -3.22 -14.43
CA LYS A 23 -0.71 -4.38 -14.42
C LYS A 23 -1.34 -4.60 -13.04
N ILE A 24 -0.54 -4.53 -11.97
CA ILE A 24 -1.00 -4.70 -10.58
C ILE A 24 -2.03 -3.61 -10.22
N THR A 25 -1.73 -2.35 -10.53
CA THR A 25 -2.57 -1.20 -10.17
C THR A 25 -3.69 -0.91 -11.18
N LYS A 26 -3.76 -1.69 -12.27
CA LYS A 26 -4.68 -1.50 -13.41
C LYS A 26 -4.68 -0.06 -13.94
N SER A 27 -3.51 0.59 -13.93
CA SER A 27 -3.38 1.99 -14.32
C SER A 27 -3.36 2.17 -15.83
N LYS A 28 -3.89 3.30 -16.30
CA LYS A 28 -3.89 3.64 -17.73
C LYS A 28 -2.52 4.17 -18.16
N THR A 29 -1.87 4.95 -17.31
CA THR A 29 -0.59 5.60 -17.58
C THR A 29 0.50 5.15 -16.60
N ASP A 30 1.76 5.27 -17.01
CA ASP A 30 2.91 4.93 -16.16
C ASP A 30 3.01 5.88 -14.96
N THR A 31 2.69 7.16 -15.13
CA THR A 31 2.62 8.13 -14.03
C THR A 31 1.57 7.73 -12.99
N GLU A 32 0.38 7.32 -13.43
CA GLU A 32 -0.67 6.84 -12.53
C GLU A 32 -0.26 5.54 -11.82
N ALA A 33 0.43 4.64 -12.52
CA ALA A 33 0.97 3.41 -11.94
C ALA A 33 1.98 3.70 -10.82
N ILE A 34 2.92 4.61 -11.07
CA ILE A 34 3.94 5.00 -10.09
C ILE A 34 3.30 5.69 -8.88
N ASN A 35 2.38 6.64 -9.09
CA ASN A 35 1.71 7.33 -7.98
C ASN A 35 0.95 6.33 -7.09
N LYS A 36 0.13 5.44 -7.69
CA LYS A 36 -0.59 4.42 -6.93
C LYS A 36 0.36 3.48 -6.17
N ALA A 37 1.50 3.13 -6.76
CA ALA A 37 2.49 2.31 -6.07
C ALA A 37 3.09 3.02 -4.85
N LEU A 38 3.34 4.32 -4.94
CA LEU A 38 3.79 5.12 -3.79
C LEU A 38 2.73 5.15 -2.70
N ASP A 39 1.47 5.40 -3.07
CA ASP A 39 0.34 5.41 -2.11
C ASP A 39 0.21 4.07 -1.38
N ILE A 40 0.32 2.95 -2.11
CA ILE A 40 0.25 1.59 -1.53
C ILE A 40 1.39 1.36 -0.53
N VAL A 41 2.62 1.78 -0.85
CA VAL A 41 3.77 1.59 0.05
C VAL A 41 3.62 2.43 1.32
N ILE A 42 3.13 3.66 1.20
CA ILE A 42 2.85 4.53 2.35
C ILE A 42 1.77 3.89 3.23
N ALA A 43 0.66 3.45 2.63
CA ALA A 43 -0.44 2.80 3.34
C ALA A 43 0.00 1.50 4.02
N ASP A 44 0.80 0.65 3.36
CA ASP A 44 1.35 -0.58 3.96
C ASP A 44 2.21 -0.27 5.18
N ASN A 45 3.05 0.77 5.12
CA ASN A 45 3.84 1.20 6.26
C ASN A 45 2.97 1.71 7.42
N GLU A 46 1.95 2.51 7.14
CA GLU A 46 0.99 2.97 8.15
C GLU A 46 0.24 1.81 8.82
N ILE A 47 -0.27 0.87 8.02
CA ILE A 47 -0.97 -0.33 8.51
C ILE A 47 -0.04 -1.15 9.41
N ARG A 48 1.20 -1.40 8.98
CA ARG A 48 2.18 -2.14 9.77
C ARG A 48 2.48 -1.46 11.10
N ASN A 49 2.65 -0.14 11.10
CA ASN A 49 2.87 0.61 12.33
C ASN A 49 1.69 0.48 13.29
N VAL A 50 0.46 0.62 12.79
CA VAL A 50 -0.75 0.41 13.59
C VAL A 50 -0.81 -1.01 14.14
N LEU A 51 -0.61 -2.04 13.31
CA LEU A 51 -0.58 -3.44 13.74
C LEU A 51 0.48 -3.69 14.82
N MET A 52 1.66 -3.09 14.70
CA MET A 52 2.71 -3.19 15.71
C MET A 52 2.33 -2.53 17.03
N THR A 53 1.62 -1.40 17.02
CA THR A 53 1.14 -0.75 18.26
C THR A 53 0.04 -1.52 18.99
N ILE A 54 -0.74 -2.31 18.24
CA ILE A 54 -1.86 -3.14 18.74
C ILE A 54 -1.39 -4.57 19.07
N ARG A 55 -0.21 -4.98 18.61
CA ARG A 55 0.36 -6.31 18.83
C ARG A 55 0.31 -6.68 20.32
N GLY A 56 -0.34 -7.80 20.63
CA GLY A 56 -0.50 -8.32 22.00
C GLY A 56 -1.64 -7.71 22.83
N LYS A 57 -2.37 -6.71 22.31
CA LYS A 57 -3.51 -6.08 23.00
C LYS A 57 -4.88 -6.62 22.58
N GLY A 58 -4.93 -7.42 21.52
CA GLY A 58 -6.17 -8.05 21.03
C GLY A 58 -6.37 -9.45 21.63
N LYS A 59 -7.55 -9.70 22.21
CA LYS A 59 -8.02 -11.06 22.52
C LYS A 59 -8.97 -11.52 21.41
N ILE A 60 -8.70 -12.68 20.81
CA ILE A 60 -9.66 -13.31 19.89
C ILE A 60 -10.75 -13.95 20.76
N ARG A 61 -11.97 -13.42 20.68
CA ARG A 61 -13.12 -14.05 21.34
C ARG A 61 -13.64 -15.17 20.46
N ASP A 62 -13.25 -16.40 20.77
CA ASP A 62 -13.76 -17.56 20.08
C ASP A 62 -15.15 -17.95 20.61
N ILE A 63 -16.16 -17.81 19.76
CA ILE A 63 -17.56 -18.15 20.06
C ILE A 63 -17.79 -19.66 19.95
N TYR A 64 -16.91 -20.37 19.25
CA TYR A 64 -17.03 -21.79 18.95
C TYR A 64 -16.06 -22.66 19.76
N GLY A 65 -15.27 -22.07 20.67
CA GLY A 65 -14.35 -22.79 21.56
C GLY A 65 -13.26 -23.58 20.83
N ARG A 66 -12.87 -23.18 19.62
CA ARG A 66 -11.83 -23.82 18.79
C ARG A 66 -10.42 -23.39 19.17
N CYS A 67 -10.27 -22.24 19.80
CA CYS A 67 -9.02 -21.72 20.35
C CYS A 67 -8.94 -22.16 21.81
N THR A 68 -8.22 -23.26 22.06
CA THR A 68 -7.66 -23.56 23.38
C THR A 68 -6.45 -22.65 23.59
N ASP A 69 -6.40 -21.97 24.74
CA ASP A 69 -5.28 -21.13 25.17
C ASP A 69 -3.91 -21.86 25.08
#